data_AF-A0A4Y9IXZ3-F1
#
_entry.id   AF-A0A4Y9IXZ3-F1
#
_cell.length_a   1.000
_cell.length_b   1.000
_cell.length_c   1.000
_cell.angle_alpha   90.00
_cell.angle_beta   90.00
_cell.angle_gamma   90.00
#
_symmetry.space_group_name_H-M   'P 1'
#
loop_
_entity.id
_entity.type
_entity.pdbx_description
1 polymer ?
#
loop_
_entity_poly.entity_id
_entity_poly.type
_entity_poly.pdbx_seq_one_letter_code
_entity_poly.pdbx_strand_id
1 'polypeptide(L)'
;MKPTLFVLAAGMGSRYGGLKQLDPLGPNGETIMDYSIYDAMQAGFGKVVFVIRKDFEEDFRNKILSKYEGHIPVEVVFQSTDALPDGFTCPADRTKPWGTNHAVLMGKSVINEPFAVINADDFYGRDAFAVMAKELMRERDRKGDYCMVGFRVGNTMTENGSVARGVCETKDGLLSSIVERTAISYDDNHDIVFDDENGDKCHLQPNTPVSMNLWGFTPDYFDFSEREFVKFLEKDLNTPKSEYFIPLVVDTLINSGEATVKVLDTDSKWFGVTYAADRPGVVAKFAELHDNGTYPDKLF
;
A
#
# COMPACT_ATOMS: atom_id res chain seq x y z
N MET A 1 -6.02 4.56 22.22
CA MET A 1 -4.93 3.73 21.64
C MET A 1 -4.47 4.43 20.37
N LYS A 2 -3.16 4.44 20.06
CA LYS A 2 -2.66 4.97 18.78
C LYS A 2 -2.38 3.81 17.80
N PRO A 3 -2.80 3.89 16.53
CA PRO A 3 -2.53 2.84 15.56
C PRO A 3 -1.08 2.84 15.09
N THR A 4 -0.63 1.73 14.52
CA THR A 4 0.67 1.61 13.84
C THR A 4 0.52 1.89 12.34
N LEU A 5 1.48 2.61 11.74
CA LEU A 5 1.62 2.70 10.29
C LEU A 5 2.62 1.63 9.84
N PHE A 6 2.20 0.73 8.95
CA PHE A 6 3.03 -0.32 8.39
C PHE A 6 3.33 -0.05 6.91
N VAL A 7 4.59 0.26 6.61
CA VAL A 7 5.03 0.71 5.29
C VAL A 7 5.68 -0.44 4.53
N LEU A 8 5.11 -0.78 3.37
CA LEU A 8 5.62 -1.81 2.47
C LEU A 8 6.80 -1.27 1.64
N ALA A 9 8.01 -1.42 2.18
CA ALA A 9 9.24 -0.91 1.59
C ALA A 9 10.14 -1.99 0.95
N ALA A 10 9.70 -3.26 0.90
CA ALA A 10 10.49 -4.39 0.40
C ALA A 10 10.55 -4.51 -1.15
N GLY A 11 9.87 -3.63 -1.88
CA GLY A 11 9.79 -3.66 -3.34
C GLY A 11 11.11 -3.44 -4.07
N MET A 12 11.20 -3.93 -5.31
CA MET A 12 12.32 -3.68 -6.22
C MET A 12 11.94 -2.56 -7.19
N GLY A 13 12.64 -1.43 -7.16
CA GLY A 13 12.50 -0.34 -8.13
C GLY A 13 13.10 -0.67 -9.51
N SER A 14 12.74 -1.83 -10.09
CA SER A 14 13.36 -2.36 -11.32
C SER A 14 13.18 -1.43 -12.53
N ARG A 15 12.08 -0.67 -12.58
CA ARG A 15 11.81 0.33 -13.64
C ARG A 15 12.58 1.65 -13.48
N TYR A 16 13.21 1.88 -12.31
CA TYR A 16 13.83 3.17 -11.95
C TYR A 16 15.37 3.09 -11.80
N GLY A 17 15.97 1.92 -11.97
CA GLY A 17 17.43 1.76 -11.92
C GLY A 17 18.07 2.01 -10.54
N GLY A 18 17.26 2.04 -9.47
CA GLY A 18 17.69 2.32 -8.09
C GLY A 18 16.54 2.19 -7.08
N LEU A 19 16.79 2.52 -5.81
CA LEU A 19 15.75 2.54 -4.77
C LEU A 19 14.85 3.78 -4.96
N LYS A 20 13.77 3.62 -5.72
CA LYS A 20 12.75 4.66 -5.99
C LYS A 20 12.27 5.38 -4.73
N GLN A 21 12.18 4.68 -3.60
CA GLN A 21 11.76 5.22 -2.30
C GLN A 21 12.72 6.27 -1.72
N LEU A 22 13.94 6.37 -2.26
CA LEU A 22 14.96 7.34 -1.85
C LEU A 22 15.03 8.56 -2.78
N ASP A 23 14.18 8.66 -3.81
CA ASP A 23 14.21 9.79 -4.75
C ASP A 23 13.68 11.07 -4.08
N PRO A 24 14.49 12.15 -4.00
CA PRO A 24 14.04 13.44 -3.49
C PRO A 24 13.09 14.10 -4.48
N LEU A 25 11.85 14.33 -4.03
CA LEU A 25 10.77 14.89 -4.83
C LEU A 25 10.21 16.19 -4.22
N GLY A 26 10.40 16.39 -2.92
CA GLY A 26 10.07 17.63 -2.22
C GLY A 26 11.11 18.74 -2.46
N PRO A 27 10.73 20.00 -2.22
CA PRO A 27 11.59 21.16 -2.46
C PRO A 27 12.87 21.17 -1.60
N ASN A 28 12.88 20.50 -0.45
CA ASN A 28 14.03 20.43 0.45
C ASN A 28 14.64 19.02 0.53
N GLY A 29 14.38 18.19 -0.49
CA GLY A 29 14.96 16.85 -0.62
C GLY A 29 14.13 15.74 0.01
N GLU A 30 12.87 16.01 0.38
CA GLU A 30 11.96 15.02 0.95
C GLU A 30 11.57 13.96 -0.08
N THR A 31 11.45 12.71 0.37
CA THR A 31 10.90 11.62 -0.43
C THR A 31 9.38 11.53 -0.23
N ILE A 32 8.67 10.80 -1.11
CA ILE A 32 7.23 10.53 -0.92
C ILE A 32 6.95 9.90 0.46
N MET A 33 7.86 9.03 0.92
CA MET A 33 7.75 8.38 2.23
C MET A 33 7.75 9.39 3.40
N ASP A 34 8.54 10.46 3.29
CA ASP A 34 8.61 11.51 4.31
C ASP A 34 7.24 12.17 4.52
N TYR A 35 6.54 12.49 3.43
CA TYR A 35 5.19 13.06 3.49
C TYR A 35 4.18 12.10 4.12
N SER A 36 4.24 10.80 3.76
CA SER A 36 3.36 9.79 4.34
C SER A 36 3.55 9.64 5.85
N ILE A 37 4.80 9.65 6.33
CA ILE A 37 5.09 9.54 7.76
C ILE A 37 4.71 10.82 8.49
N TYR A 38 5.00 11.99 7.89
CA TYR A 38 4.60 13.27 8.44
C TYR A 38 3.07 13.34 8.63
N ASP A 39 2.28 13.04 7.60
CA ASP A 39 0.83 13.06 7.70
C ASP A 39 0.27 12.00 8.65
N ALA A 40 0.87 10.80 8.72
CA ALA A 40 0.49 9.79 9.71
C ALA A 40 0.76 10.27 11.15
N MET A 41 1.88 10.92 11.41
CA MET A 41 2.15 11.52 12.72
C MET A 41 1.09 12.58 13.08
N GLN A 42 0.75 13.47 12.14
CA GLN A 42 -0.29 14.49 12.34
C GLN A 42 -1.67 13.86 12.57
N ALA A 43 -1.97 12.73 11.91
CA ALA A 43 -3.22 11.99 12.08
C ALA A 43 -3.28 11.19 13.40
N GLY A 44 -2.17 11.08 14.14
CA GLY A 44 -2.11 10.46 15.46
C GLY A 44 -1.65 8.99 15.48
N PHE A 45 -1.01 8.51 14.42
CA PHE A 45 -0.30 7.23 14.45
C PHE A 45 0.82 7.26 15.52
N GLY A 46 1.00 6.14 16.20
CA GLY A 46 1.88 6.04 17.38
C GLY A 46 3.26 5.46 17.10
N LYS A 47 3.39 4.70 16.02
CA LYS A 47 4.60 3.98 15.63
C LYS A 47 4.59 3.72 14.12
N VAL A 48 5.77 3.65 13.52
CA VAL A 48 5.94 3.20 12.13
C VAL A 48 6.72 1.89 12.11
N VAL A 49 6.24 0.91 11.36
CA VAL A 49 6.96 -0.32 11.06
C VAL A 49 7.28 -0.33 9.57
N PHE A 50 8.49 -0.69 9.20
CA PHE A 50 8.89 -0.87 7.80
C PHE A 50 9.18 -2.34 7.55
N VAL A 51 8.60 -2.90 6.50
CA VAL A 51 9.08 -4.17 5.95
C VAL A 51 10.02 -3.88 4.79
N ILE A 52 11.28 -4.27 4.93
CA ILE A 52 12.34 -4.09 3.92
C ILE A 52 12.97 -5.43 3.56
N ARG A 53 13.94 -5.44 2.65
CA ARG A 53 14.83 -6.59 2.45
C ARG A 53 16.16 -6.36 3.17
N LYS A 54 16.83 -7.45 3.54
CA LYS A 54 18.06 -7.40 4.35
C LYS A 54 19.26 -6.81 3.60
N ASP A 55 19.29 -6.97 2.28
CA ASP A 55 20.36 -6.51 1.37
C ASP A 55 20.59 -4.99 1.39
N PHE A 56 19.58 -4.19 1.72
CA PHE A 56 19.69 -2.72 1.78
C PHE A 56 19.44 -2.12 3.17
N GLU A 57 19.48 -2.93 4.23
CA GLU A 57 19.19 -2.46 5.60
C GLU A 57 20.07 -1.28 6.03
N GLU A 58 21.38 -1.35 5.80
CA GLU A 58 22.32 -0.33 6.25
C GLU A 58 22.03 1.03 5.59
N ASP A 59 21.83 1.03 4.26
CA ASP A 59 21.43 2.23 3.52
C ASP A 59 20.09 2.78 4.01
N PHE A 60 19.12 1.90 4.30
CA PHE A 60 17.81 2.30 4.80
C PHE A 60 17.91 2.95 6.19
N ARG A 61 18.69 2.37 7.10
CA ARG A 61 18.88 2.94 8.44
C ARG A 61 19.57 4.30 8.38
N ASN A 62 20.62 4.42 7.57
CA ASN A 62 21.44 5.63 7.51
C ASN A 62 20.73 6.79 6.79
N LYS A 63 19.97 6.51 5.72
CA LYS A 63 19.37 7.54 4.86
C LYS A 63 17.89 7.81 5.15
N ILE A 64 17.17 6.82 5.68
CA ILE A 64 15.72 6.91 5.93
C ILE A 64 15.42 7.01 7.42
N LEU A 65 15.79 6.00 8.21
CA LEU A 65 15.37 5.97 9.62
C LEU A 65 15.96 7.09 10.46
N SER A 66 17.17 7.54 10.14
CA SER A 66 17.84 8.67 10.80
C SER A 66 17.02 9.96 10.76
N LYS A 67 16.15 10.15 9.76
CA LYS A 67 15.26 11.31 9.66
C LYS A 67 14.12 11.28 10.67
N TYR A 68 13.70 10.10 11.10
CA TYR A 68 12.53 9.92 11.97
C TYR A 68 12.91 9.71 13.44
N GLU A 69 14.21 9.58 13.73
CA GLU A 69 14.72 9.43 15.09
C GLU A 69 14.33 10.64 15.95
N GLY A 70 13.76 10.39 17.12
CA GLY A 70 13.25 11.44 18.01
C GLY A 70 11.87 12.01 17.63
N HIS A 71 11.33 11.68 16.44
CA HIS A 71 10.02 12.14 15.98
C HIS A 71 8.91 11.12 16.21
N ILE A 72 9.14 9.85 15.83
CA ILE A 72 8.18 8.74 16.00
C ILE A 72 8.95 7.42 16.22
N PRO A 73 8.48 6.50 17.10
CA PRO A 73 9.07 5.17 17.21
C PRO A 73 9.05 4.44 15.87
N VAL A 74 10.20 3.86 15.49
CA VAL A 74 10.36 3.10 14.25
C VAL A 74 10.85 1.68 14.52
N GLU A 75 10.27 0.71 13.82
CA GLU A 75 10.73 -0.68 13.81
C GLU A 75 10.93 -1.17 12.38
N VAL A 76 11.82 -2.15 12.21
CA VAL A 76 12.14 -2.73 10.90
C VAL A 76 11.99 -4.24 10.98
N VAL A 77 11.23 -4.79 10.05
CA VAL A 77 11.08 -6.22 9.81
C VAL A 77 11.55 -6.57 8.39
N PHE A 78 11.84 -7.84 8.14
CA PHE A 78 12.51 -8.26 6.90
C PHE A 78 11.65 -9.24 6.13
N GLN A 79 11.43 -8.94 4.86
CA GLN A 79 10.88 -9.89 3.90
C GLN A 79 12.01 -10.69 3.26
N SER A 80 11.96 -12.02 3.38
CA SER A 80 12.84 -12.97 2.69
C SER A 80 12.02 -14.03 1.98
N THR A 81 12.52 -14.60 0.88
CA THR A 81 11.91 -15.77 0.24
C THR A 81 11.92 -17.01 1.14
N ASP A 82 12.83 -17.05 2.12
CA ASP A 82 12.95 -18.15 3.08
C ASP A 82 12.07 -17.98 4.32
N ALA A 83 11.36 -16.85 4.46
CA ALA A 83 10.47 -16.59 5.60
C ALA A 83 9.12 -17.32 5.43
N LEU A 84 9.16 -18.65 5.47
CA LEU A 84 8.00 -19.52 5.24
C LEU A 84 7.50 -20.16 6.54
N PRO A 85 6.21 -20.54 6.62
CA PRO A 85 5.69 -21.36 7.71
C PRO A 85 6.41 -22.70 7.81
N ASP A 86 6.37 -23.30 9.01
CA ASP A 86 6.93 -24.63 9.26
C ASP A 86 6.38 -25.66 8.27
N GLY A 87 7.27 -26.52 7.75
CA GLY A 87 6.93 -27.54 6.77
C GLY A 87 7.11 -27.12 5.30
N PHE A 88 7.38 -25.84 5.02
CA PHE A 88 7.70 -25.36 3.69
C PHE A 88 9.19 -25.05 3.52
N THR A 89 9.68 -25.16 2.29
CA THR A 89 11.06 -24.79 1.92
C THR A 89 11.00 -24.03 0.61
N CYS A 90 11.72 -22.91 0.53
CA CYS A 90 11.74 -22.09 -0.67
C CYS A 90 12.36 -22.88 -1.84
N PRO A 91 11.73 -22.90 -3.03
CA PRO A 91 12.36 -23.45 -4.23
C PRO A 91 13.69 -22.75 -4.54
N ALA A 92 14.69 -23.52 -4.95
CA ALA A 92 16.06 -23.03 -5.14
C ALA A 92 16.19 -21.98 -6.27
N ASP A 93 15.29 -22.00 -7.25
CA ASP A 93 15.27 -21.09 -8.39
C ASP A 93 14.39 -19.84 -8.14
N ARG A 94 13.74 -19.76 -6.98
CA ARG A 94 12.86 -18.63 -6.68
C ARG A 94 13.67 -17.39 -6.31
N THR A 95 13.54 -16.38 -7.17
CA THR A 95 14.14 -15.05 -6.97
C THR A 95 13.08 -13.96 -6.74
N LYS A 96 11.83 -14.21 -7.15
CA LYS A 96 10.74 -13.25 -7.00
C LYS A 96 10.19 -13.30 -5.57
N PRO A 97 10.01 -12.15 -4.88
CA PRO A 97 9.35 -12.09 -3.59
C PRO A 97 7.97 -12.76 -3.61
N TRP A 98 7.51 -13.23 -2.46
CA TRP A 98 6.22 -13.94 -2.35
C TRP A 98 5.00 -13.05 -2.50
N GLY A 99 5.12 -11.72 -2.49
CA GLY A 99 4.01 -10.78 -2.71
C GLY A 99 3.76 -9.84 -1.54
N THR A 100 2.77 -8.95 -1.69
CA THR A 100 2.48 -7.88 -0.72
C THR A 100 1.90 -8.41 0.59
N ASN A 101 1.06 -9.43 0.56
CA ASN A 101 0.50 -9.96 1.82
C ASN A 101 1.52 -10.80 2.60
N HIS A 102 2.50 -11.40 1.91
CA HIS A 102 3.66 -11.99 2.56
C HIS A 102 4.51 -10.91 3.26
N ALA A 103 4.66 -9.73 2.68
CA ALA A 103 5.34 -8.60 3.34
C ALA A 103 4.60 -8.17 4.62
N VAL A 104 3.26 -8.16 4.58
CA VAL A 104 2.43 -7.88 5.78
C VAL A 104 2.66 -8.93 6.87
N LEU A 105 2.77 -10.22 6.54
CA LEU A 105 3.04 -11.26 7.56
C LEU A 105 4.31 -11.01 8.38
N MET A 106 5.31 -10.33 7.82
CA MET A 106 6.55 -10.02 8.55
C MET A 106 6.33 -9.07 9.73
N GLY A 107 5.21 -8.35 9.78
CA GLY A 107 4.84 -7.48 10.89
C GLY A 107 4.23 -8.19 12.10
N LYS A 108 3.89 -9.49 11.99
CA LYS A 108 3.10 -10.24 12.99
C LYS A 108 3.67 -10.17 14.41
N SER A 109 5.00 -10.20 14.56
CA SER A 109 5.66 -10.21 15.87
C SER A 109 5.80 -8.82 16.51
N VAL A 110 5.65 -7.74 15.75
CA VAL A 110 5.93 -6.37 16.21
C VAL A 110 4.69 -5.47 16.22
N ILE A 111 3.60 -5.87 15.56
CA ILE A 111 2.34 -5.11 15.50
C ILE A 111 1.28 -5.82 16.32
N ASN A 112 0.89 -5.21 17.45
CA ASN A 112 -0.05 -5.80 18.42
C ASN A 112 -1.32 -4.93 18.61
N GLU A 113 -1.52 -3.96 17.72
CA GLU A 113 -2.57 -2.96 17.74
C GLU A 113 -3.14 -2.78 16.33
N PRO A 114 -4.31 -2.12 16.14
CA PRO A 114 -4.80 -1.77 14.82
C PRO A 114 -3.76 -0.99 14.02
N PHE A 115 -3.63 -1.29 12.75
CA PHE A 115 -2.57 -0.76 11.91
C PHE A 115 -3.05 -0.45 10.51
N ALA A 116 -2.45 0.56 9.89
CA ALA A 116 -2.62 0.85 8.48
C ALA A 116 -1.49 0.22 7.67
N VAL A 117 -1.76 -0.33 6.50
CA VAL A 117 -0.77 -0.78 5.52
C VAL A 117 -0.75 0.21 4.37
N ILE A 118 0.43 0.68 3.96
CA ILE A 118 0.61 1.56 2.80
C ILE A 118 1.80 1.15 1.93
N ASN A 119 1.82 1.59 0.68
CA ASN A 119 3.02 1.55 -0.16
C ASN A 119 4.03 2.63 0.27
N ALA A 120 5.31 2.38 -0.02
CA ALA A 120 6.41 3.28 0.33
C ALA A 120 6.63 4.42 -0.68
N ASP A 121 6.08 4.32 -1.88
CA ASP A 121 6.36 5.19 -3.03
C ASP A 121 5.11 5.87 -3.60
N ASP A 122 4.02 5.88 -2.84
CA ASP A 122 2.74 6.50 -3.17
C ASP A 122 2.43 7.65 -2.21
N PHE A 123 2.01 8.79 -2.76
CA PHE A 123 1.48 9.90 -1.96
C PHE A 123 -0.03 9.75 -1.82
N TYR A 124 -0.49 9.59 -0.58
CA TYR A 124 -1.90 9.37 -0.26
C TYR A 124 -2.67 10.65 0.12
N GLY A 125 -1.95 11.69 0.58
CA GLY A 125 -2.53 12.94 1.06
C GLY A 125 -3.02 12.88 2.52
N ARG A 126 -2.99 14.04 3.18
CA ARG A 126 -3.29 14.18 4.62
C ARG A 126 -4.65 13.65 5.05
N ASP A 127 -5.69 13.89 4.25
CA ASP A 127 -7.06 13.47 4.59
C ASP A 127 -7.18 11.94 4.61
N ALA A 128 -6.48 11.22 3.71
CA ALA A 128 -6.46 9.75 3.72
C ALA A 128 -5.91 9.18 5.04
N PHE A 129 -4.84 9.77 5.58
CA PHE A 129 -4.30 9.38 6.89
C PHE A 129 -5.25 9.75 8.03
N ALA A 130 -5.91 10.91 7.95
CA ALA A 130 -6.85 11.37 8.98
C ALA A 130 -8.08 10.45 9.10
N VAL A 131 -8.71 10.10 7.96
CA VAL A 131 -9.88 9.20 7.96
C VAL A 131 -9.48 7.78 8.39
N MET A 132 -8.31 7.30 7.97
CA MET A 132 -7.78 6.00 8.37
C MET A 132 -7.49 5.95 9.87
N ALA A 133 -6.76 6.94 10.42
CA ALA A 133 -6.45 6.99 11.84
C ALA A 133 -7.72 7.03 12.70
N LYS A 134 -8.70 7.87 12.32
CA LYS A 134 -10.00 7.94 13.00
C LYS A 134 -10.72 6.59 13.02
N GLU A 135 -10.75 5.89 11.89
CA GLU A 135 -11.36 4.56 11.80
C GLU A 135 -10.56 3.49 12.57
N LEU A 136 -9.24 3.56 12.60
CA LEU A 136 -8.42 2.61 13.37
C LEU A 136 -8.51 2.83 14.89
N MET A 137 -8.72 4.07 15.35
CA MET A 137 -8.84 4.39 16.77
C MET A 137 -10.21 4.06 17.38
N ARG A 138 -11.23 3.74 16.57
CA ARG A 138 -12.55 3.37 17.12
C ARG A 138 -12.49 2.02 17.84
N GLU A 139 -13.41 1.85 18.78
CA GLU A 139 -13.62 0.56 19.44
C GLU A 139 -14.14 -0.50 18.46
N ARG A 140 -13.66 -1.73 18.63
CA ARG A 140 -14.07 -2.91 17.86
C ARG A 140 -14.50 -3.99 18.82
N ASP A 141 -15.58 -4.67 18.48
CA ASP A 141 -16.22 -5.71 19.28
C ASP A 141 -16.05 -7.11 18.66
N ARG A 142 -15.47 -7.19 17.47
CA ARG A 142 -15.26 -8.46 16.74
C ARG A 142 -13.97 -8.46 15.91
N LYS A 143 -13.55 -9.68 15.55
CA LYS A 143 -12.50 -9.94 14.56
C LYS A 143 -13.02 -9.67 13.14
N GLY A 144 -12.10 -9.48 12.20
CA GLY A 144 -12.45 -9.27 10.80
C GLY A 144 -13.13 -7.93 10.51
N ASP A 145 -12.95 -6.93 11.37
CA ASP A 145 -13.54 -5.59 11.21
C ASP A 145 -12.49 -4.59 10.71
N TYR A 146 -12.37 -4.53 9.38
CA TYR A 146 -11.30 -3.85 8.66
C TYR A 146 -11.82 -2.65 7.85
N CYS A 147 -10.90 -1.87 7.30
CA CYS A 147 -11.22 -0.77 6.40
C CYS A 147 -10.18 -0.60 5.29
N MET A 148 -10.52 0.19 4.29
CA MET A 148 -9.58 0.70 3.29
C MET A 148 -9.96 2.12 2.92
N VAL A 149 -9.01 2.91 2.42
CA VAL A 149 -9.35 4.18 1.77
C VAL A 149 -9.57 3.94 0.28
N GLY A 150 -10.77 4.25 -0.19
CA GLY A 150 -11.13 4.22 -1.59
C GLY A 150 -10.74 5.51 -2.27
N PHE A 151 -9.95 5.43 -3.34
CA PHE A 151 -9.66 6.56 -4.21
C PHE A 151 -10.54 6.50 -5.45
N ARG A 152 -10.80 7.64 -6.08
CA ARG A 152 -11.53 7.70 -7.35
C ARG A 152 -10.56 7.40 -8.49
N VAL A 153 -10.85 6.41 -9.34
CA VAL A 153 -9.94 5.97 -10.42
C VAL A 153 -9.43 7.12 -11.28
N GLY A 154 -10.28 8.08 -11.62
CA GLY A 154 -9.92 9.25 -12.43
C GLY A 154 -8.85 10.16 -11.79
N ASN A 155 -8.68 10.11 -10.46
CA ASN A 155 -7.63 10.83 -9.76
C ASN A 155 -6.32 10.03 -9.64
N THR A 156 -6.30 8.80 -10.15
CA THR A 156 -5.15 7.89 -10.03
C THR A 156 -4.51 7.55 -11.37
N MET A 157 -4.99 8.13 -12.47
CA MET A 157 -4.51 7.86 -13.82
C MET A 157 -3.23 8.65 -14.15
N THR A 158 -2.53 8.22 -15.21
CA THR A 158 -1.46 8.98 -15.86
C THR A 158 -1.70 9.03 -17.36
N GLU A 159 -1.28 10.12 -18.00
CA GLU A 159 -1.30 10.29 -19.47
C GLU A 159 -0.16 9.49 -20.14
N ASN A 160 0.80 8.98 -19.37
CA ASN A 160 2.03 8.38 -19.88
C ASN A 160 1.94 6.86 -20.14
N GLY A 161 0.78 6.24 -19.91
CA GLY A 161 0.57 4.81 -20.14
C GLY A 161 -0.52 4.20 -19.26
N SER A 162 -0.49 2.87 -19.16
CA SER A 162 -1.44 2.13 -18.35
C SER A 162 -1.03 1.99 -16.89
N VAL A 163 -2.01 1.79 -16.02
CA VAL A 163 -1.84 1.61 -14.58
C VAL A 163 -2.52 0.33 -14.10
N ALA A 164 -2.03 -0.20 -12.97
CA ALA A 164 -2.64 -1.33 -12.27
C ALA A 164 -3.41 -0.83 -11.04
N ARG A 165 -4.69 -1.19 -10.90
CA ARG A 165 -5.54 -0.79 -9.77
C ARG A 165 -6.44 -1.94 -9.32
N GLY A 166 -6.66 -2.05 -8.01
CA GLY A 166 -7.72 -2.89 -7.46
C GLY A 166 -9.07 -2.20 -7.60
N VAL A 167 -9.82 -2.50 -8.66
CA VAL A 167 -11.16 -1.96 -8.90
C VAL A 167 -12.12 -2.53 -7.86
N CYS A 168 -12.79 -1.64 -7.12
CA CYS A 168 -13.64 -2.00 -6.01
C CYS A 168 -15.12 -1.95 -6.39
N GLU A 169 -15.87 -2.94 -5.95
CA GLU A 169 -17.33 -2.87 -5.87
C GLU A 169 -17.73 -2.66 -4.42
N THR A 170 -18.72 -1.80 -4.19
CA THR A 170 -19.18 -1.46 -2.84
C THR A 170 -20.67 -1.65 -2.69
N LYS A 171 -21.09 -2.17 -1.54
CA LYS A 171 -22.49 -2.28 -1.14
C LYS A 171 -22.64 -1.75 0.29
N ASP A 172 -23.52 -0.76 0.46
CA ASP A 172 -23.81 -0.15 1.77
C ASP A 172 -22.56 0.39 2.50
N GLY A 173 -21.59 0.92 1.75
CA GLY A 173 -20.32 1.45 2.30
C GLY A 173 -19.28 0.37 2.68
N LEU A 174 -19.59 -0.90 2.41
CA LEU A 174 -18.67 -2.01 2.56
C LEU A 174 -18.15 -2.48 1.19
N LEU A 175 -16.92 -2.97 1.15
CA LEU A 175 -16.33 -3.62 -0.01
C LEU A 175 -17.04 -4.95 -0.22
N SER A 176 -17.62 -5.16 -1.40
CA SER A 176 -18.24 -6.43 -1.79
C SER A 176 -17.34 -7.29 -2.67
N SER A 177 -16.45 -6.66 -3.46
CA SER A 177 -15.48 -7.35 -4.32
C SER A 177 -14.32 -6.41 -4.64
N ILE A 178 -13.14 -6.98 -4.84
CA ILE A 178 -11.98 -6.25 -5.36
C ILE A 178 -11.26 -7.08 -6.41
N VAL A 179 -11.06 -6.50 -7.60
CA VAL A 179 -10.38 -7.17 -8.71
C VAL A 179 -9.23 -6.31 -9.21
N GLU A 180 -8.02 -6.88 -9.19
CA GLU A 180 -6.83 -6.22 -9.73
C GLU A 180 -6.91 -6.15 -11.25
N ARG A 181 -6.94 -4.95 -11.81
CA ARG A 181 -6.88 -4.70 -13.25
C ARG A 181 -5.54 -4.08 -13.58
N THR A 182 -4.76 -4.73 -14.44
CA THR A 182 -3.33 -4.43 -14.63
C THR A 182 -3.02 -3.44 -15.74
N ALA A 183 -3.99 -3.14 -16.62
CA ALA A 183 -3.82 -2.34 -17.82
C ALA A 183 -4.95 -1.33 -18.01
N ILE A 184 -5.25 -0.53 -16.99
CA ILE A 184 -6.21 0.56 -17.11
C ILE A 184 -5.53 1.77 -17.78
N SER A 185 -6.12 2.35 -18.81
CA SER A 185 -5.59 3.53 -19.52
C SER A 185 -6.71 4.46 -19.99
N TYR A 186 -6.34 5.64 -20.50
CA TYR A 186 -7.23 6.45 -21.32
C TYR A 186 -7.29 5.88 -22.75
N ASP A 187 -8.47 5.91 -23.37
CA ASP A 187 -8.63 5.68 -24.81
C ASP A 187 -8.58 7.00 -25.62
N ASP A 188 -8.82 6.92 -26.92
CA ASP A 188 -8.77 8.08 -27.83
C ASP A 188 -9.83 9.16 -27.49
N ASN A 189 -10.90 8.81 -26.77
CA ASN A 189 -11.94 9.74 -26.31
C ASN A 189 -11.68 10.26 -24.89
N HIS A 190 -10.55 9.89 -24.28
CA HIS A 190 -10.23 10.18 -22.88
C HIS A 190 -11.14 9.44 -21.88
N ASP A 191 -11.76 8.33 -22.30
CA ASP A 191 -12.50 7.46 -21.40
C ASP A 191 -11.55 6.48 -20.69
N ILE A 192 -11.83 6.13 -19.44
CA ILE A 192 -11.02 5.19 -18.65
C ILE A 192 -11.45 3.77 -19.03
N VAL A 193 -10.53 2.98 -19.58
CA VAL A 193 -10.80 1.65 -20.11
C VAL A 193 -9.78 0.62 -19.64
N PHE A 194 -10.17 -0.66 -19.68
CA PHE A 194 -9.29 -1.82 -19.53
C PHE A 194 -9.90 -3.01 -20.29
N ASP A 195 -9.08 -4.01 -20.64
CA ASP A 195 -9.57 -5.27 -21.20
C ASP A 195 -9.78 -6.28 -20.07
N ASP A 196 -10.91 -6.98 -20.07
CA ASP A 196 -11.20 -8.03 -19.08
C ASP A 196 -10.47 -9.36 -19.39
N GLU A 197 -10.75 -10.40 -18.60
CA GLU A 197 -10.16 -11.74 -18.74
C GLU A 197 -10.44 -12.38 -20.13
N ASN A 198 -11.52 -11.96 -20.80
CA ASN A 198 -11.95 -12.45 -22.10
C ASN A 198 -11.42 -11.60 -23.26
N GLY A 199 -10.75 -10.49 -22.95
CA GLY A 199 -10.29 -9.50 -23.94
C GLY A 199 -11.37 -8.51 -24.37
N ASP A 200 -12.48 -8.44 -23.63
CA ASP A 200 -13.55 -7.48 -23.90
C ASP A 200 -13.20 -6.13 -23.26
N LYS A 201 -13.29 -5.06 -24.07
CA LYS A 201 -13.04 -3.70 -23.59
C LYS A 201 -14.14 -3.26 -22.64
N CYS A 202 -13.74 -2.93 -21.42
CA CYS A 202 -14.58 -2.45 -20.34
C CYS A 202 -14.31 -0.97 -20.05
N HIS A 203 -15.33 -0.24 -19.60
CA HIS A 203 -15.23 1.17 -19.22
C HIS A 203 -15.40 1.33 -17.71
N LEU A 204 -14.62 2.24 -17.13
CA LEU A 204 -14.74 2.65 -15.73
C LEU A 204 -15.21 4.10 -15.67
N GLN A 205 -16.18 4.37 -14.80
CA GLN A 205 -16.56 5.75 -14.50
C GLN A 205 -15.43 6.43 -13.70
N PRO A 206 -15.12 7.72 -13.91
CA PRO A 206 -14.03 8.41 -13.19
C PRO A 206 -14.16 8.39 -11.65
N ASN A 207 -15.38 8.28 -11.14
CA ASN A 207 -15.69 8.18 -9.72
C ASN A 207 -15.66 6.74 -9.17
N THR A 208 -15.36 5.73 -10.00
CA THR A 208 -15.29 4.33 -9.57
C THR A 208 -14.22 4.19 -8.48
N PRO A 209 -14.55 3.58 -7.32
CA PRO A 209 -13.59 3.41 -6.25
C PRO A 209 -12.51 2.38 -6.63
N VAL A 210 -11.28 2.71 -6.31
CA VAL A 210 -10.11 1.84 -6.46
C VAL A 210 -9.28 1.80 -5.19
N SER A 211 -8.66 0.65 -4.93
CA SER A 211 -7.66 0.51 -3.89
C SER A 211 -6.30 1.00 -4.38
N MET A 212 -5.69 1.91 -3.61
CA MET A 212 -4.28 2.31 -3.75
C MET A 212 -3.40 1.63 -2.70
N ASN A 213 -3.84 0.47 -2.21
CA ASN A 213 -3.16 -0.31 -1.17
C ASN A 213 -3.01 0.43 0.18
N LEU A 214 -3.98 1.28 0.54
CA LEU A 214 -4.10 1.88 1.87
C LEU A 214 -5.20 1.15 2.66
N TRP A 215 -4.77 0.17 3.46
CA TRP A 215 -5.64 -0.72 4.21
C TRP A 215 -5.55 -0.46 5.70
N GLY A 216 -6.60 -0.78 6.45
CA GLY A 216 -6.65 -0.72 7.90
C GLY A 216 -7.09 -2.06 8.47
N PHE A 217 -6.22 -2.68 9.27
CA PHE A 217 -6.41 -4.02 9.81
C PHE A 217 -6.27 -4.03 11.34
N THR A 218 -6.71 -5.13 11.94
CA THR A 218 -6.41 -5.52 13.33
C THR A 218 -5.51 -6.75 13.35
N PRO A 219 -4.80 -7.05 14.47
CA PRO A 219 -3.80 -8.11 14.51
C PRO A 219 -4.30 -9.52 14.11
N ASP A 220 -5.60 -9.82 14.25
CA ASP A 220 -6.19 -11.07 13.77
C ASP A 220 -6.04 -11.27 12.25
N TYR A 221 -5.81 -10.19 11.49
CA TYR A 221 -5.48 -10.29 10.06
C TYR A 221 -4.21 -11.10 9.79
N PHE A 222 -3.24 -11.10 10.71
CA PHE A 222 -2.03 -11.92 10.56
C PHE A 222 -2.35 -13.42 10.63
N ASP A 223 -3.28 -13.83 11.49
CA ASP A 223 -3.67 -15.25 11.62
C ASP A 223 -4.43 -15.72 10.37
N PHE A 224 -5.35 -14.89 9.86
CA PHE A 224 -6.02 -15.17 8.59
C PHE A 224 -5.03 -15.22 7.42
N SER A 225 -4.10 -14.26 7.38
CA SER A 225 -3.09 -14.17 6.33
C SER A 225 -2.13 -15.36 6.36
N GLU A 226 -1.77 -15.88 7.52
CA GLU A 226 -0.89 -17.05 7.64
C GLU A 226 -1.61 -18.31 7.15
N ARG A 227 -2.88 -18.48 7.54
CA ARG A 227 -3.74 -19.58 7.07
C ARG A 227 -3.89 -19.57 5.54
N GLU A 228 -4.19 -18.42 4.95
CA GLU A 228 -4.32 -18.32 3.49
C GLU A 228 -2.96 -18.42 2.78
N PHE A 229 -1.85 -18.07 3.44
CA PHE A 229 -0.51 -18.25 2.87
C PHE A 229 -0.12 -19.73 2.78
N VAL A 230 -0.44 -20.53 3.80
CA VAL A 230 -0.25 -21.99 3.77
C VAL A 230 -0.97 -22.59 2.55
N LYS A 231 -2.25 -22.27 2.34
CA LYS A 231 -3.01 -22.74 1.17
C LYS A 231 -2.41 -22.28 -0.15
N PHE A 232 -1.94 -21.04 -0.21
CA PHE A 232 -1.25 -20.51 -1.39
C PHE A 232 0.03 -21.31 -1.69
N LEU A 233 0.85 -21.62 -0.67
CA LEU A 233 2.06 -22.41 -0.85
C LEU A 233 1.73 -23.85 -1.27
N GLU A 234 0.75 -24.52 -0.67
CA GLU A 234 0.32 -25.87 -1.08
C GLU A 234 -0.03 -25.94 -2.57
N LYS A 235 -0.62 -24.87 -3.12
CA LYS A 235 -1.02 -24.79 -4.53
C LYS A 235 0.12 -24.32 -5.46
N ASP A 236 0.84 -23.28 -5.06
CA ASP A 236 1.64 -22.44 -5.96
C ASP A 236 3.11 -22.27 -5.52
N LEU A 237 3.61 -23.06 -4.56
CA LEU A 237 5.00 -23.02 -4.07
C LEU A 237 6.01 -23.07 -5.23
N ASN A 238 5.84 -24.01 -6.16
CA ASN A 238 6.76 -24.25 -7.27
C ASN A 238 6.47 -23.38 -8.51
N THR A 239 5.50 -22.47 -8.44
CA THR A 239 5.19 -21.54 -9.54
C THR A 239 6.14 -20.34 -9.45
N PRO A 240 7.14 -20.16 -10.35
CA PRO A 240 8.26 -19.25 -10.10
C PRO A 240 7.90 -17.76 -9.92
N LYS A 241 6.74 -17.35 -10.45
CA LYS A 241 6.27 -15.96 -10.44
C LYS A 241 4.95 -15.75 -9.71
N SER A 242 4.41 -16.77 -9.04
CA SER A 242 3.18 -16.65 -8.24
C SER A 242 3.36 -15.62 -7.14
N GLU A 243 2.32 -14.83 -6.83
CA GLU A 243 2.39 -13.79 -5.81
C GLU A 243 1.14 -13.84 -4.92
N TYR A 244 1.37 -13.62 -3.63
CA TYR A 244 0.41 -13.61 -2.55
C TYR A 244 0.07 -12.16 -2.18
N PHE A 245 -1.05 -11.67 -2.72
CA PHE A 245 -1.44 -10.27 -2.66
C PHE A 245 -2.49 -9.97 -1.59
N ILE A 246 -2.45 -8.76 -1.02
CA ILE A 246 -3.43 -8.29 -0.01
C ILE A 246 -4.87 -8.36 -0.54
N PRO A 247 -5.20 -7.84 -1.76
CA PRO A 247 -6.56 -7.90 -2.29
C PRO A 247 -7.12 -9.32 -2.38
N LEU A 248 -6.32 -10.31 -2.79
CA LEU A 248 -6.76 -11.70 -2.92
C LEU A 248 -7.22 -12.28 -1.57
N VAL A 249 -6.49 -11.98 -0.50
CA VAL A 249 -6.80 -12.47 0.84
C VAL A 249 -8.00 -11.75 1.40
N VAL A 250 -8.07 -10.43 1.22
CA VAL A 250 -9.23 -9.63 1.63
C VAL A 250 -10.50 -10.14 0.93
N ASP A 251 -10.46 -10.35 -0.38
CA ASP A 251 -11.58 -10.88 -1.16
C ASP A 251 -12.03 -12.27 -0.65
N THR A 252 -11.07 -13.15 -0.37
CA THR A 252 -11.34 -14.48 0.23
C THR A 252 -12.07 -14.36 1.58
N LEU A 253 -11.64 -13.43 2.44
CA LEU A 253 -12.24 -13.23 3.77
C LEU A 253 -13.63 -12.58 3.70
N ILE A 254 -13.86 -11.70 2.74
CA ILE A 254 -15.19 -11.11 2.49
C ILE A 254 -16.15 -12.19 1.99
N ASN A 255 -15.74 -12.98 0.98
CA ASN A 255 -16.58 -14.00 0.37
C ASN A 255 -16.91 -15.19 1.30
N SER A 256 -16.03 -15.47 2.27
CA SER A 256 -16.28 -16.46 3.33
C SER A 256 -17.10 -15.92 4.52
N GLY A 257 -17.31 -14.60 4.59
CA GLY A 257 -17.99 -13.94 5.70
C GLY A 257 -17.14 -13.81 6.98
N GLU A 258 -15.84 -14.09 6.91
CA GLU A 258 -14.91 -14.00 8.04
C GLU A 258 -14.45 -12.57 8.31
N ALA A 259 -14.54 -11.68 7.31
CA ALA A 259 -14.24 -10.26 7.45
C ALA A 259 -15.23 -9.36 6.71
N THR A 260 -15.28 -8.11 7.13
CA THR A 260 -15.91 -7.01 6.42
C THR A 260 -14.89 -5.89 6.27
N VAL A 261 -14.88 -5.23 5.12
CA VAL A 261 -14.02 -4.07 4.89
C VAL A 261 -14.90 -2.85 4.63
N LYS A 262 -14.82 -1.85 5.50
CA LYS A 262 -15.44 -0.55 5.26
C LYS A 262 -14.62 0.27 4.27
N VAL A 263 -15.26 0.82 3.24
CA VAL A 263 -14.59 1.72 2.30
C VAL A 263 -14.74 3.15 2.82
N LEU A 264 -13.62 3.74 3.20
CA LEU A 264 -13.52 5.13 3.63
C LEU A 264 -13.37 6.02 2.39
N ASP A 265 -14.26 6.99 2.24
CA ASP A 265 -14.10 8.02 1.22
C ASP A 265 -13.04 9.04 1.66
N THR A 266 -12.25 9.53 0.70
CA THR A 266 -11.30 10.62 0.92
C THR A 266 -11.42 11.62 -0.22
N ASP A 267 -11.19 12.89 0.11
CA ASP A 267 -11.05 13.95 -0.89
C ASP A 267 -9.59 14.09 -1.36
N SER A 268 -8.69 13.27 -0.82
CA SER A 268 -7.27 13.26 -1.20
C SER A 268 -7.08 12.86 -2.66
N LYS A 269 -6.17 13.55 -3.32
CA LYS A 269 -5.68 13.17 -4.65
C LYS A 269 -4.40 12.36 -4.49
N TRP A 270 -4.48 11.08 -4.84
CA TRP A 270 -3.30 10.23 -4.93
C TRP A 270 -2.39 10.71 -6.08
N PHE A 271 -1.08 10.65 -5.87
CA PHE A 271 -0.13 10.71 -6.97
C PHE A 271 1.14 9.94 -6.63
N GLY A 272 1.84 9.49 -7.67
CA GLY A 272 3.08 8.76 -7.56
C GLY A 272 3.81 8.77 -8.90
N VAL A 273 5.06 8.36 -8.89
CA VAL A 273 5.86 8.26 -10.13
C VAL A 273 5.67 6.87 -10.71
N THR A 274 4.72 6.68 -11.63
CA THR A 274 4.49 5.37 -12.27
C THR A 274 5.52 5.15 -13.39
N TYR A 275 5.74 6.20 -14.18
CA TYR A 275 6.73 6.31 -15.23
C TYR A 275 7.73 7.43 -14.88
N ALA A 276 8.96 7.33 -15.37
CA ALA A 276 9.96 8.40 -15.17
C ALA A 276 9.46 9.78 -15.67
N ALA A 277 8.60 9.77 -16.71
CA ALA A 277 7.95 10.97 -17.25
C ALA A 277 6.95 11.64 -16.30
N ASP A 278 6.44 10.94 -15.28
CA ASP A 278 5.54 11.52 -14.28
C ASP A 278 6.29 12.43 -13.28
N ARG A 279 7.61 12.24 -13.12
CA ARG A 279 8.42 12.87 -12.07
C ARG A 279 8.31 14.40 -12.05
N PRO A 280 8.41 15.14 -13.17
CA PRO A 280 8.28 16.61 -13.14
C PRO A 280 6.94 17.08 -12.58
N GLY A 281 5.85 16.38 -12.90
CA GLY A 281 4.52 16.68 -12.39
C GLY A 281 4.39 16.43 -10.88
N VAL A 282 5.04 15.37 -10.37
CA VAL A 282 5.07 15.07 -8.93
C VAL A 282 5.86 16.12 -8.15
N VAL A 283 7.03 16.54 -8.66
CA VAL A 283 7.84 17.60 -8.03
C VAL A 283 7.07 18.93 -7.98
N ALA A 284 6.38 19.30 -9.07
CA ALA A 284 5.57 20.50 -9.11
C ALA A 284 4.43 20.48 -8.09
N LYS A 285 3.74 19.33 -7.94
CA LYS A 285 2.69 19.15 -6.93
C LYS A 285 3.23 19.30 -5.51
N PHE A 286 4.41 18.75 -5.20
CA PHE A 286 5.01 18.92 -3.89
C PHE A 286 5.39 20.38 -3.61
N ALA A 287 5.96 21.09 -4.58
CA ALA A 287 6.21 22.52 -4.44
C ALA A 287 4.93 23.30 -4.15
N GLU A 288 3.83 23.04 -4.87
CA GLU A 288 2.53 23.68 -4.63
C GLU A 288 2.01 23.42 -3.20
N LEU A 289 2.17 22.19 -2.70
CA LEU A 289 1.72 21.81 -1.35
C LEU A 289 2.56 22.47 -0.23
N HIS A 290 3.81 22.85 -0.51
CA HIS A 290 4.61 23.68 0.39
C HIS A 290 4.21 25.15 0.27
N ASP A 291 4.10 25.67 -0.95
CA ASP A 291 3.76 27.08 -1.22
C ASP A 291 2.39 27.48 -0.66
N ASN A 292 1.41 26.56 -0.66
CA ASN A 292 0.08 26.80 -0.12
C ASN A 292 -0.04 26.56 1.40
N GLY A 293 1.08 26.20 2.06
CA GLY A 293 1.15 25.98 3.50
C GLY A 293 0.57 24.65 3.97
N THR A 294 0.25 23.72 3.06
CA THR A 294 -0.17 22.36 3.47
C THR A 294 0.96 21.68 4.23
N TYR A 295 2.20 21.75 3.72
CA TYR A 295 3.40 21.29 4.42
C TYR A 295 4.30 22.46 4.82
N PRO A 296 5.00 22.38 5.97
CA PRO A 296 6.05 23.32 6.30
C PRO A 296 7.28 23.08 5.44
N ASP A 297 8.15 24.08 5.33
CA ASP A 297 9.43 23.98 4.59
C ASP A 297 10.25 22.74 4.98
N LYS A 298 10.23 22.35 6.27
CA LYS A 298 10.96 21.18 6.76
C LYS A 298 10.01 20.21 7.47
N LEU A 299 9.93 18.97 6.99
CA LEU A 299 9.07 17.94 7.59
C LEU A 299 9.67 17.34 8.88
N PHE A 300 10.98 17.12 8.91
CA PHE A 300 11.76 16.55 10.03
C PHE A 300 13.03 17.36 10.24
#